data_AF-A0A914NKS5-F1
#
_entry.id   AF-A0A914NKS5-F1
#
_cell.length_a   1.000
_cell.length_b   1.000
_cell.length_c   1.000
_cell.angle_alpha   90.00
_cell.angle_beta   90.00
_cell.angle_gamma   90.00
#
_symmetry.space_group_name_H-M   'P 1'
#
loop_
_entity.id
_entity.type
_entity.pdbx_description
1 polymer ?
#
loop_
_entity_poly.entity_id
_entity_poly.type
_entity_poly.pdbx_seq_one_letter_code
_entity_poly.pdbx_strand_id
1 'polypeptide(L)'
;MKASFIEFTLMYPKLAYQYAFVYIRQFAIHIRNAMIAKRKDLIQRVYNWQFLKGLLLWTSLICEGTQRFGEKPSSTNNFDEDCRNNWFKELTHPLVEIVLIMGRLFPSSKYLPIRIHCLRMLLNIQRDCNVFVPTLAFAIELLDDLAQMDVKKPKAGKGTTKGVNLEKMLRLSNEQFEDAGVRLHLAQQLFMSSEEAIKLLKSSERHSETLLTPLQGRLRIFLKKCANREHVRIFTKLKSQMI
;
A
#
# COMPACT_ATOMS: atom_id res chain seq x y z
N MET A 1 -18.77 3.49 -10.97
CA MET A 1 -18.43 4.88 -10.56
C MET A 1 -16.92 5.15 -10.61
N LYS A 2 -16.05 4.45 -9.85
CA LYS A 2 -14.58 4.68 -9.92
C LYS A 2 -14.00 4.54 -11.34
N ALA A 3 -14.27 3.42 -12.01
CA ALA A 3 -13.77 3.17 -13.37
C ALA A 3 -14.26 4.24 -14.36
N SER A 4 -15.57 4.52 -14.36
CA SER A 4 -16.19 5.56 -15.20
C SER A 4 -15.58 6.95 -14.98
N PHE A 5 -15.30 7.33 -13.73
CA PHE A 5 -14.63 8.60 -13.42
C PHE A 5 -13.21 8.64 -13.99
N ILE A 6 -12.45 7.55 -13.82
CA ILE A 6 -11.08 7.45 -14.35
C ILE A 6 -11.09 7.55 -15.87
N GLU A 7 -11.94 6.78 -16.55
CA GLU A 7 -12.08 6.80 -18.01
C GLU A 7 -12.42 8.19 -18.54
N PHE A 8 -13.42 8.86 -17.95
CA PHE A 8 -13.82 10.20 -18.32
C PHE A 8 -12.70 11.22 -18.08
N THR A 9 -12.03 11.13 -16.93
CA THR A 9 -10.95 12.05 -16.57
C THR A 9 -9.75 11.90 -17.50
N LEU A 10 -9.45 10.68 -17.95
CA LEU A 10 -8.36 10.41 -18.89
C LEU A 10 -8.67 10.85 -20.34
N MET A 11 -9.91 11.24 -20.67
CA MET A 11 -10.21 11.92 -21.95
C MET A 11 -9.59 13.33 -22.01
N TYR A 12 -9.35 13.95 -20.86
CA TYR A 12 -8.77 15.30 -20.75
C TYR A 12 -7.52 15.28 -19.85
N PRO A 13 -6.40 14.66 -20.28
CA PRO A 13 -5.26 14.34 -19.42
C PRO A 13 -4.57 15.57 -18.81
N LYS A 14 -4.48 16.68 -19.55
CA LYS A 14 -3.89 17.94 -19.05
C LYS A 14 -4.69 18.54 -17.89
N LEU A 15 -6.02 18.55 -18.02
CA LEU A 15 -6.92 19.04 -16.98
C LEU A 15 -6.94 18.08 -15.78
N ALA A 16 -6.98 16.78 -16.04
CA ALA A 16 -6.88 15.73 -15.04
C ALA A 16 -5.62 15.85 -14.17
N TYR A 17 -4.47 16.09 -14.81
CA TYR A 17 -3.21 16.32 -14.12
C TYR A 17 -3.28 17.53 -13.18
N GLN A 18 -3.83 18.66 -13.64
CA GLN A 18 -3.96 19.86 -12.81
C GLN A 18 -4.79 19.60 -11.56
N TYR A 19 -5.93 18.91 -11.69
CA TYR A 19 -6.73 18.51 -10.54
C TYR A 19 -5.98 17.53 -9.64
N ALA A 20 -5.40 16.47 -10.20
CA ALA A 20 -4.66 15.47 -9.45
C ALA A 20 -3.55 16.12 -8.61
N PHE A 21 -2.78 17.04 -9.20
CA PHE A 21 -1.72 17.78 -8.54
C PHE A 21 -2.24 18.58 -7.33
N VAL A 22 -3.35 19.31 -7.48
CA VAL A 22 -3.96 20.08 -6.39
C VAL A 22 -4.41 19.14 -5.27
N TYR A 23 -5.12 18.06 -5.58
CA TYR A 23 -5.61 17.12 -4.58
C TYR A 23 -4.49 16.38 -3.86
N ILE A 24 -3.47 15.90 -4.57
CA ILE A 24 -2.28 15.26 -4.01
C ILE A 24 -1.56 16.20 -3.04
N ARG A 25 -1.41 17.48 -3.43
CA ARG A 25 -0.87 18.50 -2.52
C ARG A 25 -1.72 18.68 -1.27
N GLN A 26 -3.05 18.69 -1.38
CA GLN A 26 -3.93 18.80 -0.20
C GLN A 26 -3.81 17.58 0.73
N PHE A 27 -3.70 16.36 0.19
CA PHE A 27 -3.43 15.16 0.99
C PHE A 27 -2.10 15.30 1.74
N ALA A 28 -1.04 15.77 1.07
CA ALA A 28 0.25 16.00 1.69
C ALA A 28 0.17 17.01 2.85
N ILE A 29 -0.55 18.12 2.68
CA ILE A 29 -0.75 19.14 3.71
C ILE A 29 -1.47 18.55 4.92
N HIS A 30 -2.56 17.80 4.71
CA HIS A 30 -3.31 17.18 5.80
C HIS A 30 -2.49 16.15 6.58
N ILE A 31 -1.73 15.30 5.87
CA ILE A 31 -0.82 14.33 6.50
C ILE A 31 0.28 15.04 7.28
N ARG A 32 0.93 16.04 6.68
CA ARG A 32 1.99 16.82 7.35
C ARG A 32 1.47 17.52 8.60
N ASN A 33 0.27 18.11 8.55
CA ASN A 33 -0.34 18.74 9.72
C ASN A 33 -0.62 17.70 10.83
N ALA A 34 -1.10 16.51 10.48
CA ALA A 34 -1.29 15.43 11.43
C ALA A 34 0.04 14.92 12.01
N MET A 35 1.12 14.86 11.22
CA MET A 35 2.46 14.49 11.68
C MET A 35 3.03 15.48 12.69
N ILE A 36 2.97 16.78 12.38
CA ILE A 36 3.60 17.84 13.18
C ILE A 36 2.83 18.07 14.47
N ALA A 37 1.52 18.30 14.35
CA ALA A 37 0.71 18.70 15.49
C ALA A 37 0.30 17.51 16.38
N LYS A 38 0.30 16.27 15.83
CA LYS A 38 -0.06 15.02 16.53
C LYS A 38 -1.40 15.07 17.28
N ARG A 39 -2.31 15.96 16.86
CA ARG A 39 -3.62 16.11 17.50
C ARG A 39 -4.60 15.08 16.97
N LYS A 40 -5.42 14.54 17.87
CA LYS A 40 -6.38 13.46 17.58
C LYS A 40 -7.38 13.80 16.46
N ASP A 41 -7.84 15.05 16.39
CA ASP A 41 -8.75 15.56 15.36
C ASP A 41 -8.13 15.50 13.96
N LEU A 42 -6.88 15.94 13.82
CA LEU A 42 -6.15 15.94 12.54
C LEU A 42 -5.84 14.52 12.08
N ILE A 43 -5.53 13.64 13.03
CA ILE A 43 -5.29 12.23 12.77
C ILE A 43 -6.56 11.54 12.27
N GLN A 44 -7.69 11.78 12.93
CA GLN A 44 -8.99 11.23 12.51
C GLN A 44 -9.40 11.72 11.12
N ARG A 45 -9.01 12.96 10.75
CA ARG A 45 -9.24 13.49 9.40
C ARG A 45 -8.47 12.70 8.33
N VAL A 46 -7.23 12.32 8.60
CA VAL A 46 -6.40 11.50 7.70
C VAL A 46 -6.85 10.03 7.72
N TYR A 47 -7.20 9.50 8.89
CA TYR A 47 -7.65 8.11 9.09
C TYR A 47 -9.16 7.97 8.88
N ASN A 48 -9.64 8.49 7.75
CA ASN A 48 -11.03 8.47 7.32
C ASN A 48 -11.19 7.70 5.99
N TRP A 49 -12.34 7.07 5.81
CA TRP A 49 -12.73 6.36 4.58
C TRP A 49 -12.68 7.28 3.36
N GLN A 50 -13.16 8.52 3.48
CA GLN A 50 -13.12 9.51 2.41
C GLN A 50 -11.68 9.84 1.99
N PHE A 51 -10.80 10.03 2.98
CA PHE A 51 -9.38 10.32 2.73
C PHE A 51 -8.69 9.15 2.02
N LEU A 52 -8.87 7.92 2.54
CA LEU A 52 -8.31 6.71 1.94
C LEU A 52 -8.87 6.45 0.54
N LYS A 53 -10.19 6.61 0.30
CA LYS A 53 -10.80 6.42 -1.02
C LYS A 53 -10.35 7.50 -2.00
N GLY A 54 -10.17 8.73 -1.55
CA GLY A 54 -9.59 9.80 -2.35
C GLY A 54 -8.19 9.42 -2.82
N LEU A 55 -7.32 9.01 -1.90
CA LEU A 55 -5.99 8.53 -2.26
C LEU A 55 -6.04 7.31 -3.21
N LEU A 56 -6.88 6.31 -2.94
CA LEU A 56 -7.06 5.14 -3.82
C LEU A 56 -7.55 5.51 -5.22
N LEU A 57 -8.38 6.57 -5.34
CA LEU A 57 -8.86 7.08 -6.62
C LEU A 57 -7.70 7.67 -7.42
N TRP A 58 -6.94 8.58 -6.81
CA TRP A 58 -5.80 9.23 -7.46
C TRP A 58 -4.68 8.25 -7.79
N THR A 59 -4.43 7.27 -6.93
CA THR A 59 -3.52 6.17 -7.24
C THR A 59 -3.94 5.43 -8.49
N SER A 60 -5.20 5.01 -8.61
CA SER A 60 -5.64 4.32 -9.83
C SER A 60 -5.66 5.21 -11.06
N LEU A 61 -6.01 6.49 -10.92
CA LEU A 61 -5.92 7.43 -12.04
C LEU A 61 -4.48 7.58 -12.54
N ILE A 62 -3.50 7.70 -11.62
CA ILE A 62 -2.09 7.84 -11.97
C ILE A 62 -1.53 6.56 -12.57
N CYS A 63 -1.83 5.40 -12.00
CA CYS A 63 -1.45 4.10 -12.55
C CYS A 63 -1.97 3.95 -14.00
N GLU A 64 -3.27 4.13 -14.20
CA GLU A 64 -3.92 4.00 -15.50
C GLU A 64 -3.40 5.07 -16.50
N GLY A 65 -3.28 6.32 -16.07
CA GLY A 65 -2.74 7.40 -16.90
C GLY A 65 -1.30 7.13 -17.31
N THR A 66 -0.46 6.68 -16.38
CA THR A 66 0.94 6.35 -16.67
C THR A 66 1.05 5.20 -17.67
N GLN A 67 0.21 4.17 -17.57
CA GLN A 67 0.18 3.06 -18.54
C GLN A 67 -0.30 3.53 -19.92
N ARG A 68 -1.39 4.30 -19.99
CA ARG A 68 -1.97 4.74 -21.28
C ARG A 68 -1.07 5.71 -22.04
N PHE A 69 -0.32 6.56 -21.33
CA PHE A 69 0.50 7.62 -21.92
C PHE A 69 2.01 7.35 -21.82
N GLY A 70 2.45 6.24 -21.21
CA GLY A 70 3.85 5.98 -20.88
C GLY A 70 4.71 5.35 -21.98
N GLU A 71 4.11 4.70 -22.98
CA GLU A 71 4.85 3.85 -23.93
C GLU A 71 4.26 3.90 -25.36
N LYS A 72 4.07 5.09 -25.94
CA LYS A 72 3.86 5.15 -27.40
C LYS A 72 5.20 5.28 -28.12
N PRO A 73 5.64 4.27 -28.90
CA PRO A 73 6.82 4.40 -29.75
C PRO A 73 6.59 5.54 -30.75
N SER A 74 7.66 6.29 -30.96
CA SER A 74 7.79 7.50 -31.78
C SER A 74 7.64 7.24 -33.28
N SER A 75 6.49 6.72 -33.73
CA SER A 75 6.26 6.39 -35.15
C SER A 75 4.97 6.95 -35.75
N THR A 76 4.30 7.93 -35.12
CA THR A 76 3.14 8.57 -35.75
C THR A 76 3.13 10.08 -35.53
N ASN A 77 3.28 10.78 -36.66
CA ASN A 77 2.90 12.13 -37.06
C ASN A 77 2.86 13.26 -35.99
N ASN A 78 3.48 14.38 -36.36
CA ASN A 78 3.77 15.58 -35.56
C ASN A 78 2.53 16.44 -35.18
N PHE A 79 1.32 15.88 -35.10
CA PHE A 79 0.11 16.68 -34.91
C PHE A 79 -0.44 16.74 -33.47
N ASP A 80 0.03 15.88 -32.55
CA ASP A 80 -0.44 15.86 -31.15
C ASP A 80 0.73 15.83 -30.15
N GLU A 81 1.56 16.86 -30.11
CA GLU A 81 2.62 17.00 -29.08
C GLU A 81 2.06 17.02 -27.66
N ASP A 82 0.89 17.63 -27.43
CA ASP A 82 0.25 17.66 -26.12
C ASP A 82 -0.08 16.23 -25.64
N CYS A 83 -0.51 15.31 -26.50
CA CYS A 83 -0.81 13.92 -26.09
C CYS A 83 0.43 13.05 -25.79
N ARG A 84 1.65 13.54 -26.04
CA ARG A 84 2.90 12.80 -25.77
C ARG A 84 3.46 13.00 -24.36
N ASN A 85 2.98 14.00 -23.63
CA ASN A 85 3.49 14.29 -22.29
C ASN A 85 2.83 13.38 -21.25
N ASN A 86 3.61 12.47 -20.67
CA ASN A 86 3.15 11.65 -19.54
C ASN A 86 3.16 12.49 -18.24
N TRP A 87 2.23 13.44 -18.14
CA TRP A 87 2.08 14.30 -16.97
C TRP A 87 1.86 13.52 -15.67
N PHE A 88 1.24 12.33 -15.74
CA PHE A 88 0.96 11.50 -14.57
C PHE A 88 2.24 10.89 -13.96
N LYS A 89 3.29 10.71 -14.76
CA LYS A 89 4.60 10.24 -14.27
C LYS A 89 5.19 11.19 -13.23
N GLU A 90 5.06 12.51 -13.43
CA GLU A 90 5.53 13.54 -12.48
C GLU A 90 4.82 13.47 -11.12
N LEU A 91 3.58 12.97 -11.08
CA LEU A 91 2.80 12.82 -9.84
C LEU A 91 3.09 11.49 -9.12
N THR A 92 3.80 10.56 -9.76
CA THR A 92 4.06 9.23 -9.20
C THR A 92 4.89 9.32 -7.93
N HIS A 93 6.00 10.06 -7.95
CA HIS A 93 6.87 10.20 -6.78
C HIS A 93 6.18 10.91 -5.60
N PRO A 94 5.56 12.09 -5.77
CA PRO A 94 4.78 12.72 -4.70
C PRO A 94 3.71 11.81 -4.10
N LEU A 95 3.01 11.04 -4.94
CA LEU A 95 2.00 10.10 -4.49
C LEU A 95 2.61 8.96 -3.65
N VAL A 96 3.71 8.36 -4.10
CA VAL A 96 4.43 7.31 -3.34
C VAL A 96 4.84 7.81 -1.96
N GLU A 97 5.41 9.01 -1.88
CA GLU A 97 5.82 9.63 -0.61
C GLU A 97 4.63 9.81 0.34
N ILE A 98 3.53 10.39 -0.16
CA ILE A 98 2.32 10.62 0.65
C ILE A 98 1.75 9.32 1.19
N VAL A 99 1.67 8.27 0.35
CA VAL A 99 1.13 6.97 0.76
C VAL A 99 2.06 6.27 1.76
N LEU A 100 3.38 6.35 1.57
CA LEU A 100 4.36 5.85 2.54
C LEU A 100 4.25 6.57 3.89
N ILE A 101 4.17 7.90 3.88
CA ILE A 101 4.05 8.71 5.09
C ILE A 101 2.73 8.38 5.80
N MET A 102 1.61 8.30 5.09
CA MET A 102 0.33 7.88 5.66
C MET A 102 0.43 6.48 6.29
N GLY A 103 1.05 5.53 5.59
CA GLY A 103 1.26 4.17 6.07
C GLY A 103 2.16 4.07 7.31
N ARG A 104 3.02 5.07 7.56
CA ARG A 104 3.92 5.14 8.72
C ARG A 104 3.48 6.15 9.79
N LEU A 105 2.37 6.86 9.58
CA LEU A 105 1.94 7.95 10.45
C LEU A 105 1.66 7.47 11.88
N PHE A 106 1.03 6.30 12.03
CA PHE A 106 0.77 5.66 13.33
C PHE A 106 1.16 4.17 13.31
N PRO A 107 2.29 3.81 13.92
CA PRO A 107 2.71 2.41 14.03
C PRO A 107 1.97 1.71 15.17
N SER A 108 0.70 1.41 14.93
CA SER A 108 -0.13 0.66 15.88
C SER A 108 -0.82 -0.49 15.16
N SER A 109 -0.77 -1.67 15.77
CA SER A 109 -1.45 -2.87 15.31
C SER A 109 -2.96 -2.69 15.09
N LYS A 110 -3.61 -1.73 15.78
CA LYS A 110 -5.04 -1.41 15.55
C LYS A 110 -5.29 -0.80 14.18
N TYR A 111 -4.30 -0.16 13.59
CA TYR A 111 -4.35 0.45 12.27
C TYR A 111 -3.70 -0.41 11.19
N LEU A 112 -3.32 -1.66 11.49
CA LEU A 112 -2.79 -2.59 10.50
C LEU A 112 -3.66 -2.68 9.21
N PRO A 113 -5.02 -2.70 9.26
CA PRO A 113 -5.83 -2.71 8.04
C PRO A 113 -5.54 -1.54 7.08
N ILE A 114 -5.48 -0.30 7.58
CA ILE A 114 -5.19 0.86 6.73
C ILE A 114 -3.75 0.87 6.21
N ARG A 115 -2.80 0.36 7.01
CA ARG A 115 -1.40 0.21 6.56
C ARG A 115 -1.27 -0.83 5.44
N ILE A 116 -2.05 -1.91 5.48
CA ILE A 116 -2.16 -2.88 4.38
C ILE A 116 -2.79 -2.24 3.14
N HIS A 117 -3.81 -1.39 3.29
CA HIS A 117 -4.35 -0.62 2.16
C HIS A 117 -3.27 0.27 1.49
N CYS A 118 -2.46 0.97 2.29
CA CYS A 118 -1.32 1.73 1.77
C CYS A 118 -0.30 0.83 1.06
N LEU A 119 0.02 -0.34 1.61
CA LEU A 119 0.94 -1.29 0.98
C LEU A 119 0.41 -1.74 -0.40
N ARG A 120 -0.88 -2.08 -0.51
CA ARG A 120 -1.51 -2.46 -1.78
C ARG A 120 -1.50 -1.33 -2.80
N MET A 121 -1.71 -0.09 -2.35
CA MET A 121 -1.57 1.09 -3.22
C MET A 121 -0.15 1.24 -3.75
N LEU A 122 0.86 1.11 -2.88
CA LEU A 122 2.26 1.22 -3.27
C LEU A 122 2.67 0.10 -4.24
N LEU A 123 2.15 -1.11 -4.06
CA LEU A 123 2.37 -2.23 -4.98
C LEU A 123 1.78 -1.96 -6.37
N ASN A 124 0.55 -1.41 -6.43
CA ASN A 124 -0.05 -1.01 -7.69
C ASN A 124 0.77 0.09 -8.38
N ILE A 125 1.25 1.09 -7.64
CA ILE A 125 2.10 2.15 -8.21
C ILE A 125 3.41 1.56 -8.74
N GLN A 126 4.07 0.69 -7.97
CA GLN A 126 5.32 0.06 -8.38
C GLN A 126 5.15 -0.78 -9.65
N ARG A 127 4.07 -1.57 -9.74
CA ARG A 127 3.74 -2.37 -10.92
C ARG A 127 3.41 -1.49 -12.12
N ASP A 128 2.46 -0.58 -11.96
CA ASP A 128 1.80 0.07 -13.08
C ASP A 128 2.58 1.28 -13.61
N CYS A 129 3.32 1.97 -12.74
CA CYS A 129 4.16 3.11 -13.13
C CYS A 129 5.62 2.71 -13.41
N ASN A 130 5.98 1.43 -13.26
CA ASN A 130 7.35 0.91 -13.42
C ASN A 130 8.41 1.72 -12.65
N VAL A 131 8.10 2.06 -11.39
CA VAL A 131 9.01 2.78 -10.48
C VAL A 131 9.40 1.90 -9.31
N PHE A 132 10.66 1.99 -8.88
CA PHE A 132 11.09 1.29 -7.68
C PHE A 132 10.47 1.93 -6.43
N VAL A 133 9.74 1.13 -5.64
CA VAL A 133 9.21 1.50 -4.34
C VAL A 133 9.67 0.43 -3.33
N PRO A 134 10.09 0.80 -2.09
CA PRO A 134 10.51 -0.18 -1.09
C PRO A 134 9.31 -0.89 -0.43
N THR A 135 8.41 -1.47 -1.25
CA THR A 135 7.18 -2.15 -0.83
C THR A 135 7.46 -3.34 0.08
N LEU A 136 8.46 -4.16 -0.24
CA LEU A 136 8.84 -5.31 0.58
C LEU A 136 9.38 -4.90 1.96
N ALA A 137 10.18 -3.82 2.01
CA ALA A 137 10.68 -3.28 3.27
C ALA A 137 9.52 -2.77 4.14
N PHE A 138 8.54 -2.11 3.53
CA PHE A 138 7.32 -1.68 4.22
C PHE A 138 6.46 -2.87 4.66
N ALA A 139 6.29 -3.90 3.84
CA ALA A 139 5.55 -5.12 4.21
C ALA A 139 6.19 -5.82 5.42
N ILE A 140 7.51 -5.93 5.46
CA ILE A 140 8.24 -6.52 6.58
C ILE A 140 8.13 -5.65 7.85
N GLU A 141 8.05 -4.33 7.71
CA GLU A 141 7.74 -3.44 8.83
C GLU A 141 6.37 -3.74 9.44
N LEU A 142 5.36 -4.08 8.62
CA LEU A 142 4.02 -4.43 9.11
C LEU A 142 3.96 -5.79 9.81
N LEU A 143 4.97 -6.66 9.62
CA LEU A 143 5.07 -7.90 10.40
C LEU A 143 5.31 -7.62 11.88
N ASP A 144 5.96 -6.50 12.22
CA ASP A 144 6.15 -6.10 13.61
C ASP A 144 4.78 -5.81 14.26
N ASP A 145 3.86 -5.14 13.57
CA ASP A 145 2.50 -4.90 14.06
C ASP A 145 1.75 -6.22 14.29
N LEU A 146 1.87 -7.18 13.37
CA LEU A 146 1.24 -8.48 13.47
C LEU A 146 1.81 -9.29 14.65
N ALA A 147 3.14 -9.29 14.83
CA ALA A 147 3.78 -9.94 15.97
C ALA A 147 3.30 -9.35 17.30
N GLN A 148 3.08 -8.03 17.37
CA GLN A 148 2.54 -7.39 18.57
C GLN A 148 1.09 -7.81 18.86
N MET A 149 0.28 -8.10 17.84
CA MET A 149 -1.07 -8.66 18.03
C MET A 149 -1.01 -10.08 18.62
N ASP A 150 -0.03 -10.88 18.20
CA ASP A 150 0.12 -12.27 18.60
C ASP A 150 0.74 -12.48 19.99
N VAL A 151 1.26 -11.43 20.64
CA VAL A 151 1.81 -11.53 22.01
C VAL A 151 0.78 -12.10 22.98
N LYS A 152 -0.50 -11.73 22.82
CA LYS A 152 -1.61 -12.26 23.60
C LYS A 152 -2.38 -13.27 22.76
N LYS A 153 -2.70 -14.43 23.35
CA LYS A 153 -3.60 -15.40 22.71
C LYS A 153 -4.96 -14.72 22.42
N PRO A 154 -5.53 -14.93 21.23
CA PRO A 154 -6.84 -14.37 20.90
C PRO A 154 -7.89 -14.92 21.86
N LYS A 155 -8.78 -14.04 22.33
CA LYS A 155 -9.84 -14.37 23.30
C LYS A 155 -11.14 -14.80 22.64
N ALA A 156 -11.31 -14.50 21.35
CA ALA A 156 -12.54 -14.74 20.61
C ALA A 156 -12.26 -15.33 19.21
N GLY A 157 -13.31 -15.89 18.61
CA GLY A 157 -13.27 -16.47 17.26
C GLY A 157 -12.70 -17.89 17.21
N LYS A 158 -13.17 -18.67 16.23
CA LYS A 158 -12.68 -20.05 15.97
C LYS A 158 -11.60 -20.10 14.87
N GLY A 159 -10.94 -18.99 14.58
CA GLY A 159 -9.94 -18.89 13.51
C GLY A 159 -10.52 -18.98 12.09
N THR A 160 -11.84 -18.80 11.93
CA THR A 160 -12.48 -18.76 10.61
C THR A 160 -12.38 -17.37 9.99
N THR A 161 -11.98 -17.28 8.72
CA THR A 161 -11.96 -16.02 7.97
C THR A 161 -13.29 -15.75 7.25
N LYS A 162 -14.23 -16.70 7.26
CA LYS A 162 -15.54 -16.57 6.61
C LYS A 162 -16.34 -15.45 7.29
N GLY A 163 -16.42 -14.29 6.63
CA GLY A 163 -17.18 -13.11 7.07
C GLY A 163 -16.34 -11.87 7.37
N VAL A 164 -15.01 -11.97 7.41
CA VAL A 164 -14.14 -10.80 7.61
C VAL A 164 -13.92 -10.09 6.27
N ASN A 165 -14.29 -8.82 6.17
CA ASN A 165 -14.04 -8.00 4.97
C ASN A 165 -13.09 -6.84 5.29
N LEU A 166 -11.79 -7.06 5.06
CA LEU A 166 -10.75 -6.04 5.27
C LEU A 166 -10.88 -4.84 4.32
N GLU A 167 -11.54 -4.99 3.17
CA GLU A 167 -11.77 -3.89 2.23
C GLU A 167 -12.67 -2.80 2.80
N LYS A 168 -13.39 -3.08 3.90
CA LYS A 168 -14.26 -2.13 4.60
C LYS A 168 -13.69 -1.65 5.94
N MET A 169 -12.49 -2.11 6.32
CA MET A 169 -11.89 -1.88 7.64
C MET A 169 -10.73 -0.87 7.57
N LEU A 170 -10.87 0.24 8.30
CA LEU A 170 -9.78 1.22 8.51
C LEU A 170 -9.00 0.95 9.79
N ARG A 171 -9.72 0.52 10.83
CA ARG A 171 -9.21 0.31 12.18
C ARG A 171 -9.93 -0.87 12.81
N LEU A 172 -9.20 -1.65 13.60
CA LEU A 172 -9.75 -2.73 14.40
C LEU A 172 -10.48 -2.17 15.63
N SER A 173 -11.71 -2.67 15.88
CA SER A 173 -12.33 -2.57 17.20
C SER A 173 -11.59 -3.46 18.21
N ASN A 174 -11.84 -3.29 19.50
CA ASN A 174 -11.21 -4.15 20.52
C ASN A 174 -11.63 -5.63 20.35
N GLU A 175 -12.88 -5.88 19.94
CA GLU A 175 -13.39 -7.23 19.67
C GLU A 175 -12.69 -7.84 18.45
N GLN A 176 -12.62 -7.10 17.34
CA GLN A 176 -11.94 -7.55 16.12
C GLN A 176 -10.44 -7.76 16.34
N PHE A 177 -9.83 -6.98 17.23
CA PHE A 177 -8.44 -7.15 17.60
C PHE A 177 -8.19 -8.47 18.35
N GLU A 178 -9.17 -8.97 19.10
CA GLU A 178 -9.09 -10.22 19.86
C GLU A 178 -9.61 -11.45 19.11
N ASP A 179 -10.17 -11.26 17.90
CA ASP A 179 -10.69 -12.32 17.06
C ASP A 179 -9.58 -13.04 16.27
N ALA A 180 -9.48 -14.35 16.45
CA ALA A 180 -8.48 -15.17 15.78
C ALA A 180 -8.64 -15.20 14.24
N GLY A 181 -9.87 -15.13 13.73
CA GLY A 181 -10.17 -15.12 12.31
C GLY A 181 -9.75 -13.81 11.62
N VAL A 182 -9.99 -12.68 12.28
CA VAL A 182 -9.53 -11.36 11.80
C VAL A 182 -8.00 -11.29 11.75
N ARG A 183 -7.32 -11.76 12.80
CA ARG A 183 -5.85 -11.83 12.84
C ARG A 183 -5.30 -12.69 11.70
N LEU A 184 -5.87 -13.88 11.49
CA LEU A 184 -5.47 -14.77 10.41
C LEU A 184 -5.69 -14.13 9.04
N HIS A 185 -6.83 -13.46 8.84
CA HIS A 185 -7.12 -12.80 7.57
C HIS A 185 -6.16 -11.63 7.29
N LEU A 186 -5.79 -10.84 8.30
CA LEU A 186 -4.75 -9.81 8.20
C LEU A 186 -3.39 -10.40 7.83
N ALA A 187 -3.00 -11.51 8.47
CA ALA A 187 -1.76 -12.22 8.17
C ALA A 187 -1.74 -12.72 6.72
N GLN A 188 -2.85 -13.29 6.24
CA GLN A 188 -2.99 -13.73 4.86
C GLN A 188 -2.87 -12.58 3.87
N GLN A 189 -3.55 -11.44 4.10
CA GLN A 189 -3.44 -10.29 3.20
C GLN A 189 -2.02 -9.72 3.18
N LEU A 190 -1.37 -9.61 4.34
CA LEU A 190 0.01 -9.15 4.41
C LEU A 190 0.97 -10.12 3.72
N PHE A 191 0.75 -11.44 3.86
CA PHE A 191 1.51 -12.45 3.13
C PHE A 191 1.34 -12.29 1.62
N MET A 192 0.11 -12.20 1.10
CA MET A 192 -0.13 -12.04 -0.34
C MET A 192 0.56 -10.78 -0.89
N SER A 193 0.44 -9.64 -0.18
CA SER A 193 1.13 -8.40 -0.55
C SER A 193 2.65 -8.52 -0.47
N SER A 194 3.20 -9.31 0.46
CA SER A 194 4.64 -9.55 0.56
C SER A 194 5.15 -10.42 -0.59
N GLU A 195 4.41 -11.47 -0.98
CA GLU A 195 4.75 -12.30 -2.14
C GLU A 195 4.78 -11.47 -3.43
N GLU A 196 3.78 -10.59 -3.59
CA GLU A 196 3.70 -9.66 -4.71
C GLU A 196 4.89 -8.69 -4.72
N ALA A 197 5.27 -8.14 -3.56
CA ALA A 197 6.45 -7.28 -3.43
C ALA A 197 7.75 -8.00 -3.82
N ILE A 198 7.91 -9.27 -3.44
CA ILE A 198 9.08 -10.09 -3.83
C ILE A 198 9.09 -10.30 -5.34
N LYS A 199 7.94 -10.64 -5.95
CA LYS A 199 7.85 -10.83 -7.41
C LYS A 199 8.25 -9.57 -8.18
N LEU A 200 7.72 -8.40 -7.77
CA LEU A 200 8.05 -7.12 -8.37
C LEU A 200 9.52 -6.74 -8.18
N LEU A 201 10.12 -7.11 -7.04
CA LEU A 201 11.55 -6.89 -6.81
C LEU A 201 12.42 -7.81 -7.68
N LYS A 202 12.04 -9.09 -7.83
CA LYS A 202 12.75 -10.07 -8.66
C LYS A 202 12.64 -9.76 -10.15
N SER A 203 11.52 -9.17 -10.60
CA SER A 203 11.34 -8.76 -12.00
C SER A 203 12.05 -7.45 -12.36
N SER A 204 12.44 -6.65 -11.37
CA SER A 204 13.19 -5.41 -11.59
C SER A 204 14.66 -5.72 -11.88
N GLU A 205 15.20 -5.19 -12.99
CA GLU A 205 16.60 -5.35 -13.40
C GLU A 205 17.61 -4.79 -12.38
N ARG A 206 17.15 -4.02 -11.39
CA ARG A 206 17.99 -3.33 -10.41
C ARG A 206 18.16 -4.17 -9.14
N HIS A 207 19.28 -4.90 -9.06
CA HIS A 207 19.94 -5.42 -7.85
C HIS A 207 19.02 -6.02 -6.77
N SER A 208 18.18 -6.98 -7.16
CA SER A 208 17.21 -7.63 -6.28
C SER A 208 17.85 -8.38 -5.10
N GLU A 209 18.98 -9.03 -5.29
CA GLU A 209 19.61 -9.91 -4.28
C GLU A 209 20.20 -9.14 -3.08
N THR A 210 20.88 -8.02 -3.33
CA THR A 210 21.50 -7.23 -2.25
C THR A 210 20.45 -6.63 -1.30
N LEU A 211 19.29 -6.24 -1.84
CA LEU A 211 18.19 -5.67 -1.07
C LEU A 211 17.42 -6.73 -0.26
N LEU A 212 17.44 -7.99 -0.69
CA LEU A 212 16.74 -9.08 -0.01
C LEU A 212 17.44 -9.51 1.29
N THR A 213 18.76 -9.49 1.35
CA THR A 213 19.55 -9.97 2.50
C THR A 213 19.15 -9.33 3.85
N PRO A 214 19.12 -8.00 4.03
CA PRO A 214 18.71 -7.39 5.30
C PRO A 214 17.25 -7.68 5.65
N LEU A 215 16.40 -7.79 4.63
CA LEU A 215 14.97 -8.07 4.77
C LEU A 215 14.71 -9.53 5.20
N GLN A 216 15.49 -10.48 4.68
CA GLN A 216 15.48 -11.87 5.17
C GLN A 216 15.86 -11.93 6.65
N GLY A 217 16.86 -11.14 7.08
CA GLY A 217 17.27 -11.05 8.49
C GLY A 217 16.12 -10.64 9.38
N ARG A 218 15.39 -9.57 9.01
CA ARG A 218 14.20 -9.11 9.73
C ARG A 218 13.08 -10.16 9.75
N LEU A 219 12.81 -10.83 8.64
CA LEU A 219 11.81 -11.90 8.59
C LEU A 219 12.16 -13.05 9.54
N ARG A 220 13.44 -13.43 9.65
CA ARG A 220 13.90 -14.45 10.62
C ARG A 220 13.66 -14.01 12.06
N ILE A 221 13.89 -12.74 12.38
CA ILE A 221 13.61 -12.18 13.71
C ILE A 221 12.11 -12.25 14.02
N PHE A 222 11.26 -11.86 13.06
CA PHE A 222 9.80 -11.97 13.20
C PHE A 222 9.36 -13.42 13.47
N LEU A 223 9.86 -14.39 12.69
CA LEU A 223 9.49 -15.81 12.85
C LEU A 223 9.87 -16.37 14.24
N LYS A 224 10.95 -15.88 14.85
CA LYS A 224 11.34 -16.24 16.22
C LYS A 224 10.44 -15.59 17.29
N LYS A 225 9.94 -14.38 17.03
CA LYS A 225 9.13 -13.60 17.98
C LYS A 225 7.64 -13.93 17.90
N CYS A 226 7.14 -14.35 16.74
CA CYS A 226 5.72 -14.62 16.52
C CYS A 226 5.27 -15.87 17.30
N ALA A 227 4.30 -15.69 18.21
CA ALA A 227 3.77 -16.79 19.02
C ALA A 227 2.71 -17.63 18.29
N ASN A 228 2.11 -17.10 17.21
CA ASN A 228 1.03 -17.75 16.50
C ASN A 228 1.56 -18.75 15.45
N ARG A 229 1.31 -20.04 15.69
CA ARG A 229 1.81 -21.14 14.85
C ARG A 229 1.37 -21.05 13.39
N GLU A 230 0.13 -20.62 13.13
CA GLU A 230 -0.37 -20.49 11.75
C GLU A 230 0.30 -19.34 11.01
N HIS A 231 0.53 -18.22 11.68
CA HIS A 231 1.27 -17.09 11.08
C HIS A 231 2.72 -17.50 10.78
N VAL A 232 3.40 -18.17 11.71
CA VAL A 232 4.75 -18.72 11.48
C VAL A 232 4.76 -19.66 10.27
N ARG A 233 3.78 -20.55 10.15
CA ARG A 233 3.66 -21.47 9.01
C ARG A 233 3.52 -20.73 7.67
N ILE A 234 2.68 -19.70 7.61
CA ILE A 234 2.46 -18.89 6.40
C ILE A 234 3.76 -18.16 6.02
N PHE A 235 4.35 -17.42 6.95
CA PHE A 235 5.53 -16.59 6.67
C PHE A 235 6.84 -17.39 6.51
N THR A 236 6.88 -18.66 6.92
CA THR A 236 8.00 -19.56 6.58
C THR A 236 8.06 -19.82 5.07
N LYS A 237 6.92 -19.89 4.38
CA LYS A 237 6.88 -20.00 2.91
C LYS A 237 7.43 -18.74 2.23
N LEU A 238 7.17 -17.57 2.82
CA LEU A 238 7.71 -16.29 2.32
C LEU A 238 9.24 -16.30 2.38
N LYS A 239 9.82 -16.84 3.47
CA LYS A 239 11.27 -16.96 3.64
C LYS A 239 11.91 -17.78 2.50
N SER A 240 11.30 -18.90 2.10
CA SER A 240 11.83 -19.70 0.98
C SER A 240 11.80 -18.98 -0.36
N GLN A 241 10.87 -18.04 -0.57
CA GLN A 241 10.79 -17.26 -1.82
C GLN A 241 11.79 -16.10 -1.88
N MET A 242 12.35 -15.69 -0.73
CA MET A 242 13.35 -14.62 -0.68
C MET A 242 14.78 -15.14 -0.94
N ILE A 243 14.99 -16.46 -0.88
CA ILE A 243 16.20 -17.16 -1.33
C ILE A 243 16.17 -17.18 -2.87
#